data_AF-A0A0C2CH76-F1
#
_entry.id   AF-A0A0C2CH76-F1
#
_cell.length_a   1.000
_cell.length_b   1.000
_cell.length_c   1.000
_cell.angle_alpha   90.00
_cell.angle_beta   90.00
_cell.angle_gamma   90.00
#
_symmetry.space_group_name_H-M   'P 1'
#
loop_
_entity.id
_entity.type
_entity.pdbx_description
1 polymer ?
#
loop_
_entity_poly.entity_id
_entity_poly.type
_entity_poly.pdbx_seq_one_letter_code
_entity_poly.pdbx_strand_id
1 'polypeptide(L)'
;MVSSGPLLGDAASLPPLCQGFCGRYMLPVGNDSNSEPLWSECGPCKWGSGAVDHRVCAPCESELSAYDWLFLVFMAILPLLVHCFCVHWHTPKKT
;
A
#
# COMPACT_ATOMS: atom_id res chain seq x y z
N MET A 1 -1.76 24.21 3.58
CA MET A 1 -0.42 24.66 4.01
C MET A 1 0.50 24.43 2.82
N VAL A 2 0.75 25.47 2.03
CA VAL A 2 1.78 25.45 0.99
C VAL A 2 3.08 25.96 1.61
N SER A 3 4.24 25.60 1.03
CA SER A 3 5.62 25.93 1.44
C SER A 3 6.29 24.77 2.20
N SER A 4 7.44 24.24 1.80
CA SER A 4 8.58 24.87 1.11
C SER A 4 9.41 23.83 0.32
N GLY A 5 9.82 24.15 -0.91
CA GLY A 5 11.19 23.87 -1.35
C GLY A 5 12.06 25.10 -1.06
N PRO A 6 13.41 25.11 -1.28
CA PRO A 6 14.22 24.17 -2.06
C PRO A 6 15.61 23.81 -1.44
N LEU A 7 16.35 22.92 -2.11
CA LEU A 7 17.81 22.96 -2.41
C LEU A 7 18.56 21.61 -2.27
N LEU A 8 19.07 21.20 -3.45
CA LEU A 8 20.47 20.77 -3.68
C LEU A 8 20.90 19.38 -3.17
N GLY A 9 20.79 18.40 -4.06
CA GLY A 9 21.46 17.10 -3.99
C GLY A 9 20.95 16.12 -5.05
N ASP A 10 21.57 16.12 -6.23
CA ASP A 10 21.53 15.09 -7.29
C ASP A 10 20.19 14.71 -7.94
N ALA A 11 19.72 15.58 -8.84
CA ALA A 11 18.62 15.30 -9.78
C ALA A 11 19.00 14.31 -10.91
N ALA A 12 20.17 13.68 -10.88
CA ALA A 12 20.62 12.75 -11.92
C ALA A 12 20.19 11.29 -11.68
N SER A 13 19.72 10.93 -10.49
CA SER A 13 19.41 9.53 -10.15
C SER A 13 17.93 9.24 -9.88
N LEU A 14 17.07 10.27 -9.76
CA LEU A 14 15.67 10.09 -9.40
C LEU A 14 14.73 10.13 -10.62
N PRO A 15 13.91 9.08 -10.86
CA PRO A 15 13.00 9.04 -12.00
C PRO A 15 11.90 10.12 -11.90
N PRO A 16 11.34 10.56 -13.04
CA PRO A 16 10.22 11.50 -13.07
C PRO A 16 8.99 10.93 -12.36
N LEU A 17 8.17 11.81 -11.77
CA LEU A 17 6.92 11.42 -11.11
C LEU A 17 5.99 10.68 -12.09
N CYS A 18 5.40 9.59 -11.61
CA CYS A 18 4.27 8.94 -12.23
C CYS A 18 2.97 9.63 -11.81
N GLN A 19 1.99 9.68 -12.71
CA GLN A 19 0.67 10.21 -12.41
C GLN A 19 -0.19 9.16 -11.70
N GLY A 20 -0.97 9.58 -10.71
CA GLY A 20 -1.84 8.68 -9.92
C GLY A 20 -1.05 7.72 -9.04
N PHE A 21 -1.66 6.63 -8.58
CA PHE A 21 -1.02 5.65 -7.69
C PHE A 21 -0.12 4.65 -8.44
N CYS A 22 0.74 5.15 -9.32
CA CYS A 22 1.68 4.39 -10.13
C CYS A 22 3.12 4.60 -9.67
N GLY A 23 3.99 3.64 -9.95
CA GLY A 23 5.42 3.68 -9.64
C GLY A 23 6.25 2.89 -10.65
N ARG A 24 7.56 2.80 -10.38
CA ARG A 24 8.54 2.08 -11.23
C ARG A 24 9.37 1.10 -10.39
N TYR A 25 9.98 0.14 -11.07
CA TYR A 25 10.92 -0.82 -10.50
C TYR A 25 12.34 -0.54 -11.02
N MET A 26 13.35 -0.80 -10.18
CA MET A 26 14.74 -0.84 -10.64
C MET A 26 14.97 -2.15 -11.40
N LEU A 27 15.42 -2.06 -12.65
CA LEU A 27 15.87 -3.24 -13.40
C LEU A 27 17.32 -3.56 -13.01
N PRO A 28 17.66 -4.84 -12.79
CA PRO A 28 19.04 -5.22 -12.52
C PRO A 28 19.88 -4.98 -13.79
N VAL A 29 20.74 -3.97 -13.75
CA VAL A 29 21.69 -3.72 -14.83
C VAL A 29 22.86 -4.69 -14.68
N GLY A 30 23.20 -5.41 -15.76
CA GLY A 30 24.28 -6.39 -15.75
C GLY A 30 25.65 -5.69 -15.66
N ASN A 31 26.42 -6.02 -14.61
CA ASN A 31 27.88 -5.93 -14.35
C ASN A 31 28.76 -4.79 -14.91
N ASP A 32 28.30 -3.88 -15.76
CA ASP A 32 29.14 -2.82 -16.30
C ASP A 32 28.97 -1.57 -15.43
N SER A 33 29.96 -1.35 -14.57
CA SER A 33 30.05 -0.34 -13.50
C SER A 33 29.95 1.14 -13.92
N ASN A 34 29.50 1.43 -15.14
CA ASN A 34 29.31 2.77 -15.71
C ASN A 34 27.89 3.00 -16.27
N SER A 35 26.92 2.13 -15.94
CA SER A 35 25.58 2.21 -16.48
C SER A 35 24.58 2.80 -15.48
N GLU A 36 23.89 3.86 -15.94
CA GLU A 36 22.82 4.54 -15.21
C GLU A 36 21.75 3.54 -14.73
N PRO A 37 21.13 3.76 -13.55
CA PRO A 37 20.06 2.89 -13.07
C PRO A 37 18.89 2.86 -14.07
N LEU A 38 18.64 1.68 -14.65
CA LEU A 38 17.54 1.50 -15.60
C LEU A 38 16.21 1.32 -14.85
N TRP A 39 15.28 2.25 -15.08
CA TRP A 39 13.94 2.22 -14.49
C TRP A 39 12.91 1.63 -15.45
N SER A 40 11.96 0.86 -14.93
CA SER A 40 10.82 0.37 -15.72
C SER A 40 9.91 1.52 -16.16
N GLU A 41 9.00 1.27 -17.11
CA GLU A 41 7.89 2.17 -17.41
C GLU A 41 7.02 2.43 -16.16
N CYS A 42 6.37 3.60 -16.08
CA CYS A 42 5.41 3.90 -15.01
C CYS A 42 4.21 2.97 -15.14
N GLY A 43 3.90 2.24 -14.08
CA GLY A 43 2.75 1.33 -14.06
C GLY A 43 2.18 1.12 -12.66
N PRO A 44 1.09 0.35 -12.56
CA PRO A 44 0.54 -0.05 -11.28
C PRO A 44 1.54 -0.95 -10.53
N CYS A 45 1.76 -0.66 -9.25
CA CYS A 45 2.59 -1.53 -8.41
C CYS A 45 1.87 -2.88 -8.18
N LYS A 46 2.64 -3.97 -8.19
CA LYS A 46 2.17 -5.31 -7.85
C LYS A 46 1.64 -5.34 -6.42
N TRP A 47 0.73 -6.28 -6.18
CA TRP A 47 0.20 -6.56 -4.85
C TRP A 47 1.33 -6.74 -3.84
N GLY A 48 1.21 -6.12 -2.66
CA GLY A 48 2.24 -6.10 -1.63
C GLY A 48 3.34 -5.05 -1.84
N SER A 49 3.23 -4.18 -2.86
CA SER A 49 4.08 -3.01 -3.04
C SER A 49 3.26 -1.73 -3.25
N GLY A 50 3.70 -0.64 -2.64
CA GLY A 50 3.09 0.69 -2.74
C GLY A 50 4.00 1.68 -3.44
N ALA A 51 3.41 2.64 -4.17
CA ALA A 51 4.16 3.72 -4.79
C ALA A 51 4.58 4.74 -3.73
N VAL A 52 5.88 4.82 -3.45
CA VAL A 52 6.47 5.85 -2.58
C VAL A 52 6.74 7.10 -3.42
N ASP A 53 6.22 8.23 -2.96
CA ASP A 53 6.34 9.55 -3.61
C ASP A 53 5.94 9.57 -5.10
N HIS A 54 5.05 8.66 -5.50
CA HIS A 54 4.63 8.48 -6.91
C HIS A 54 5.81 8.22 -7.87
N ARG A 55 6.92 7.64 -7.40
CA ARG A 55 8.13 7.42 -8.20
C ARG A 55 8.54 5.96 -8.26
N VAL A 56 8.57 5.30 -7.10
CA VAL A 56 9.15 3.95 -6.97
C VAL A 56 8.16 3.04 -6.26
N CYS A 57 8.00 1.81 -6.75
CA CYS A 57 7.25 0.77 -6.06
C CYS A 57 8.16 0.14 -4.99
N ALA A 58 7.84 0.37 -3.71
CA ALA A 58 8.50 -0.27 -2.57
C ALA A 58 7.58 -1.33 -1.95
N PRO A 59 8.12 -2.43 -1.39
CA PRO A 59 7.31 -3.39 -0.66
C PRO A 59 6.63 -2.70 0.53
N CYS A 60 5.38 -3.09 0.81
CA CYS A 60 4.66 -2.58 1.96
C CYS A 60 5.24 -3.23 3.23
N GLU A 61 6.17 -2.54 3.90
CA GLU A 61 6.74 -2.98 5.19
C GLU A 61 5.92 -2.53 6.41
N SER A 62 4.74 -1.94 6.18
CA SER A 62 3.85 -1.56 7.27
C SER A 62 3.34 -2.83 7.97
N GLU A 63 3.92 -3.14 9.11
CA GLU A 63 3.35 -4.12 10.03
C GLU A 63 1.95 -3.66 10.42
N LEU A 64 0.99 -4.57 10.35
CA LEU A 64 -0.40 -4.28 10.67
C LEU A 64 -0.47 -3.90 12.16
N SER A 65 -0.88 -2.66 12.47
CA SER A 65 -0.91 -2.17 13.84
C SER A 65 -1.86 -3.01 14.69
N ALA A 66 -1.61 -3.11 16.00
CA ALA A 66 -2.55 -3.77 16.92
C ALA A 66 -3.98 -3.17 16.83
N TYR A 67 -4.09 -1.88 16.50
CA TYR A 67 -5.37 -1.23 16.25
C TYR A 67 -6.07 -1.76 15.00
N ASP A 68 -5.33 -1.97 13.91
CA ASP A 68 -5.85 -2.51 12.66
C ASP A 68 -6.37 -3.93 12.86
N TRP A 69 -5.66 -4.74 13.65
CA TRP A 69 -6.13 -6.07 14.05
C TRP A 69 -7.43 -6.02 14.84
N LEU A 70 -7.51 -5.17 15.87
CA LEU A 70 -8.73 -5.02 16.67
C LEU A 70 -9.91 -4.57 15.79
N PHE A 71 -9.67 -3.66 14.86
CA PHE A 71 -10.67 -3.20 13.90
C PHE A 71 -11.16 -4.32 12.98
N LEU A 72 -10.25 -5.12 12.42
CA LEU A 72 -10.62 -6.27 11.59
C LEU A 72 -11.45 -7.29 12.37
N VAL A 73 -11.07 -7.59 13.61
CA VAL A 73 -11.83 -8.49 14.49
C VAL A 73 -13.21 -7.92 14.78
N PHE A 74 -13.32 -6.63 15.09
CA PHE A 74 -14.58 -5.97 15.36
C PHE A 74 -15.53 -6.01 14.14
N MET A 75 -15.00 -5.71 12.95
CA MET A 75 -15.75 -5.75 11.71
C MET A 75 -16.23 -7.15 11.34
N ALA A 76 -15.53 -8.21 11.76
CA ALA A 76 -15.96 -9.59 11.55
C ALA A 76 -16.97 -10.07 12.62
N ILE A 77 -16.73 -9.77 13.89
CA ILE A 77 -17.53 -10.26 15.02
C ILE A 77 -18.88 -9.55 15.09
N LEU A 78 -18.92 -8.23 14.87
CA LEU A 78 -20.18 -7.48 14.93
C LEU A 78 -21.29 -8.02 14.03
N PRO A 79 -21.11 -8.16 12.70
CA PRO A 79 -22.16 -8.68 11.83
C PRO A 79 -22.52 -10.12 12.19
N LEU A 80 -21.55 -10.93 12.65
CA LEU A 80 -21.81 -12.30 13.09
C LEU A 80 -22.70 -12.35 14.33
N LEU A 81 -22.41 -11.52 15.35
CA LEU A 81 -23.22 -11.43 16.57
C LEU A 81 -24.63 -10.94 16.27
N VAL A 82 -24.76 -9.91 15.42
CA VAL A 82 -26.07 -9.41 14.98
C VAL A 82 -26.85 -10.50 14.26
N HIS A 83 -26.21 -11.23 13.35
CA HIS A 83 -26.85 -12.32 12.62
C HIS A 83 -27.34 -13.43 13.58
N CYS A 84 -26.48 -13.90 14.47
CA CYS A 84 -26.82 -14.91 15.48
C CYS A 84 -27.96 -14.44 16.40
N PHE A 85 -27.95 -13.16 16.80
CA PHE A 85 -28.99 -12.57 17.62
C PHE A 85 -30.35 -12.55 16.89
N CYS A 86 -30.38 -12.12 15.64
CA CYS A 86 -31.58 -12.17 14.81
C CYS A 86 -32.13 -13.60 14.71
N VAL A 87 -31.28 -14.59 14.43
CA VAL A 87 -31.71 -15.99 14.35
C VAL A 87 -32.30 -16.46 15.67
N HIS A 88 -31.64 -16.20 16.80
CA HIS A 88 -32.14 -16.62 18.10
C HIS A 88 -33.48 -15.97 18.47
N TRP A 89 -33.63 -14.67 18.17
CA TRP A 89 -34.87 -13.93 18.42
C TRP A 89 -36.03 -14.42 17.56
N HIS A 90 -35.77 -14.71 16.28
CA HIS A 90 -36.79 -15.18 15.35
C HIS A 90 -37.09 -16.68 15.48
N THR A 91 -36.29 -17.44 16.24
CA THR A 91 -36.60 -18.85 16.49
C THR A 91 -37.70 -18.92 17.55
N PRO A 92 -38.89 -19.46 17.24
CA PRO A 92 -39.94 -19.62 18.23
C PRO A 92 -39.45 -20.57 19.32
N LYS A 93 -39.44 -20.10 20.57
CA LYS A 93 -39.17 -20.95 21.73
C LYS A 93 -40.30 -21.97 21.81
N LYS A 94 -40.03 -23.24 21.49
CA LYS A 94 -41.01 -24.31 21.74
C LYS A 94 -41.15 -24.48 23.25
N THR A 95 -42.28 -24.03 23.79
CA THR A 95 -42.79 -24.39 25.13
C THR A 95 -43.16 -25.86 25.16
#